data_AF-A0A6I1W082-F1
#
_entry.id   AF-A0A6I1W082-F1
#
_cell.length_a   1.000
_cell.length_b   1.000
_cell.length_c   1.000
_cell.angle_alpha   90.00
_cell.angle_beta   90.00
_cell.angle_gamma   90.00
#
_symmetry.space_group_name_H-M   'P 1'
#
loop_
_entity.id
_entity.type
_entity.pdbx_description
1 polymer ?
#
loop_
_entity_poly.entity_id
_entity_poly.type
_entity_poly.pdbx_seq_one_letter_code
_entity_poly.pdbx_strand_id
1 'polypeptide(L)'
;LKVILETYDLPRYYDEHAERVSKNLLNGLKSIRHEHVDRLHRGLPLRGLRTELTVDTQGYVGDGDLFVFASVLNEFFALYASLNSYHELRVHSTQGET
;
A
#
# COMPACT_ATOMS: atom_id res chain seq x y z
N LEU A 1 3.57 -2.18 9.24
CA LEU A 1 3.40 -2.62 7.83
C LEU A 1 4.44 -3.65 7.41
N LYS A 2 5.73 -3.32 7.30
CA LYS A 2 6.77 -4.25 6.79
C LYS A 2 6.75 -5.63 7.44
N VAL A 3 6.73 -5.69 8.77
CA VAL A 3 6.65 -6.94 9.55
C VAL A 3 5.44 -7.80 9.14
N ILE A 4 4.28 -7.19 8.92
CA ILE A 4 3.08 -7.92 8.49
C ILE A 4 3.30 -8.49 7.08
N LEU A 5 3.80 -7.69 6.15
CA LEU A 5 4.06 -8.15 4.78
C LEU A 5 5.13 -9.26 4.73
N GLU A 6 6.15 -9.20 5.59
CA GLU A 6 7.15 -10.26 5.76
C GLU A 6 6.54 -11.59 6.21
N THR A 7 5.43 -11.57 6.98
CA THR A 7 4.73 -12.81 7.34
C THR A 7 3.99 -13.46 6.17
N TYR A 8 3.70 -12.70 5.11
CA TYR A 8 3.08 -13.20 3.88
C TYR A 8 4.10 -13.54 2.78
N ASP A 9 5.39 -13.30 3.01
CA ASP A 9 6.48 -13.62 2.07
C ASP A 9 6.89 -15.09 2.19
N LEU A 10 5.99 -15.99 1.79
CA LEU A 10 6.20 -17.43 1.80
C LEU A 10 7.18 -17.94 0.72
N PRO A 11 7.19 -17.38 -0.51
CA PRO A 11 8.09 -17.85 -1.56
C PRO A 11 9.59 -17.70 -1.25
N ARG A 12 9.96 -16.75 -0.40
CA ARG A 12 11.37 -16.46 -0.05
C ARG A 12 12.18 -17.65 0.45
N TYR A 13 11.53 -18.68 1.02
CA TYR A 13 12.21 -19.80 1.66
C TYR A 13 12.81 -20.82 0.66
N TYR A 14 12.40 -20.75 -0.61
CA TYR A 14 12.82 -21.71 -1.62
C TYR A 14 13.15 -21.06 -2.97
N ASP A 15 13.04 -19.74 -3.09
CA ASP A 15 13.38 -18.97 -4.28
C ASP A 15 14.15 -17.68 -3.91
N GLU A 16 15.45 -17.66 -4.21
CA GLU A 16 16.33 -16.51 -3.98
C GLU A 16 15.93 -15.28 -4.81
N HIS A 17 15.35 -15.49 -6.00
CA HIS A 17 14.86 -14.39 -6.82
C HIS A 17 13.64 -13.76 -6.17
N ALA A 18 12.69 -14.57 -5.70
CA ALA A 18 11.52 -14.09 -4.96
C ALA A 18 11.92 -13.33 -3.68
N GLU A 19 12.90 -13.82 -2.93
CA GLU A 19 13.42 -13.12 -1.75
C GLU A 19 14.03 -11.75 -2.10
N ARG A 20 14.78 -11.65 -3.21
CA ARG A 20 15.35 -10.36 -3.65
C ARG A 20 14.26 -9.38 -4.06
N VAL A 21 13.24 -9.85 -4.77
CA VAL A 21 12.09 -9.03 -5.18
C VAL A 21 11.34 -8.53 -3.93
N SER A 22 11.00 -9.41 -2.99
CA SER A 22 10.28 -9.00 -1.78
C SER A 22 11.09 -8.02 -0.93
N LYS A 23 12.40 -8.23 -0.77
CA LYS A 23 13.31 -7.28 -0.11
C LYS A 23 13.29 -5.92 -0.78
N ASN A 24 13.36 -5.86 -2.11
CA ASN A 24 13.33 -4.60 -2.85
C ASN A 24 12.01 -3.86 -2.65
N LEU A 25 10.87 -4.55 -2.78
CA LEU A 25 9.53 -3.99 -2.53
C LEU A 25 9.41 -3.42 -1.10
N LEU A 26 9.84 -4.19 -0.09
CA LEU A 26 9.80 -3.78 1.31
C LEU A 26 10.75 -2.61 1.61
N ASN A 27 11.90 -2.54 0.93
CA ASN A 27 12.86 -1.43 1.05
C ASN A 27 12.37 -0.15 0.35
N GLY A 28 11.56 -0.31 -0.71
CA GLY A 28 10.86 0.77 -1.38
C GLY A 28 9.85 1.48 -0.50
N LEU A 29 9.21 0.77 0.44
CA LEU A 29 8.30 1.37 1.42
C LEU A 29 9.05 2.29 2.41
N LYS A 30 8.76 3.60 2.37
CA LYS A 30 9.44 4.61 3.22
C LYS A 30 8.62 5.04 4.42
N SER A 31 7.35 5.36 4.23
CA SER A 31 6.48 5.74 5.33
C SER A 31 5.03 5.38 5.06
N ILE A 32 4.27 5.26 6.13
CA ILE A 32 2.82 5.04 6.10
C ILE A 32 2.18 5.93 7.16
N ARG A 33 1.07 6.58 6.79
CA ARG A 33 0.22 7.35 7.71
C ARG A 33 -1.24 6.97 7.47
N HIS A 34 -2.04 7.04 8.53
CA HIS A 34 -3.48 6.88 8.45
C HIS A 34 -4.17 8.16 8.90
N GLU A 35 -5.25 8.51 8.23
CA GLU A 35 -6.05 9.69 8.54
C GLU A 35 -7.54 9.38 8.38
N HIS A 36 -8.35 9.82 9.33
CA HIS A 36 -9.80 9.79 9.17
C HIS A 36 -10.22 10.89 8.20
N VAL A 37 -11.03 10.52 7.22
CA VAL A 37 -11.45 11.40 6.14
C VAL A 37 -12.94 11.29 5.91
N ASP A 38 -13.57 12.36 5.45
CA ASP A 38 -14.99 12.37 5.08
C ASP A 38 -15.13 12.69 3.58
N ARG A 39 -16.04 11.98 2.91
CA ARG A 39 -16.43 12.25 1.52
C ARG A 39 -17.94 12.34 1.40
N LEU A 40 -18.42 13.18 0.48
CA LEU A 40 -19.82 13.16 0.08
C LEU A 40 -20.03 12.09 -0.99
N HIS A 41 -20.93 11.15 -0.74
CA HIS A 41 -21.42 10.20 -1.72
C HIS A 41 -22.91 10.43 -1.93
N ARG A 42 -23.29 10.89 -3.14
CA ARG A 42 -24.69 11.22 -3.49
C ARG A 42 -25.36 12.19 -2.49
N GLY A 43 -24.61 13.17 -2.01
CA GLY A 43 -25.09 14.18 -1.05
C GLY A 43 -25.11 13.74 0.41
N LEU A 44 -24.72 12.49 0.72
CA LEU A 44 -24.63 11.98 2.09
C LEU A 44 -23.16 11.93 2.55
N PRO A 45 -22.84 12.34 3.79
CA PRO A 45 -21.49 12.21 4.33
C PRO A 45 -21.18 10.74 4.60
N LEU A 46 -20.02 10.30 4.13
CA LEU A 46 -19.48 8.97 4.35
C LEU A 46 -18.10 9.10 4.99
N ARG A 47 -17.93 8.46 6.15
CA ARG A 47 -16.65 8.37 6.85
C ARG A 47 -15.74 7.39 6.13
N GLY A 48 -14.44 7.65 6.18
CA GLY A 48 -13.44 6.78 5.62
C GLY A 48 -12.12 6.83 6.37
N LEU A 49 -11.26 5.89 6.01
CA LEU A 49 -9.87 5.82 6.44
C LEU A 49 -8.99 5.98 5.20
N ARG A 50 -8.19 7.04 5.18
CA ARG A 50 -7.15 7.23 4.18
C ARG A 50 -5.84 6.67 4.70
N THR A 51 -5.24 5.78 3.93
CA THR A 51 -3.86 5.38 4.12
C THR A 51 -3.00 6.13 3.12
N GLU A 52 -2.00 6.86 3.61
CA GLU A 52 -0.98 7.51 2.78
C GLU A 52 0.31 6.70 2.85
N LEU A 53 0.80 6.28 1.69
CA LEU A 53 1.98 5.47 1.55
C LEU A 53 3.03 6.26 0.76
N THR A 54 4.19 6.49 1.36
CA THR A 54 5.34 7.03 0.62
C THR A 54 6.25 5.89 0.21
N VAL A 55 6.55 5.83 -1.09
CA VAL A 55 7.38 4.80 -1.71
C VAL A 55 8.53 5.42 -2.48
N ASP A 56 9.65 4.71 -2.53
CA ASP A 56 10.75 4.99 -3.43
C ASP A 56 10.65 4.05 -4.62
N THR A 57 10.31 4.61 -5.77
CA THR A 57 10.04 3.82 -6.98
C THR A 57 11.26 3.03 -7.46
N GLN A 58 12.48 3.39 -7.04
CA GLN A 58 13.69 2.63 -7.36
C GLN A 58 13.70 1.21 -6.76
N GLY A 59 12.85 0.96 -5.76
CA GLY A 59 12.64 -0.38 -5.17
C GLY A 59 11.71 -1.28 -5.99
N TYR A 60 11.10 -0.77 -7.06
CA TYR A 60 10.11 -1.47 -7.88
C TYR A 60 10.63 -1.66 -9.30
N VAL A 61 10.19 -2.72 -9.99
CA VAL A 61 10.64 -3.00 -11.37
C VAL A 61 10.13 -1.94 -12.36
N GLY A 62 8.99 -1.31 -12.04
CA GLY A 62 8.42 -0.17 -12.76
C GLY A 62 7.05 0.22 -12.21
N ASP A 63 6.39 1.20 -12.84
CA ASP A 63 5.12 1.75 -12.35
C ASP A 63 3.99 0.71 -12.27
N GLY A 64 3.96 -0.25 -13.20
CA GLY A 64 2.96 -1.33 -13.20
C GLY A 64 3.11 -2.26 -12.00
N ASP A 65 4.33 -2.61 -11.62
CA ASP A 65 4.63 -3.44 -10.45
C ASP A 65 4.22 -2.73 -9.16
N LEU A 66 4.56 -1.44 -9.04
CA LEU A 66 4.11 -0.60 -7.94
C LEU A 66 2.57 -0.49 -7.88
N PHE A 67 1.90 -0.33 -9.02
CA PHE A 67 0.44 -0.24 -9.08
C PHE A 67 -0.24 -1.53 -8.62
N VAL A 68 0.23 -2.70 -9.07
CA VAL A 68 -0.31 -4.00 -8.65
C VAL A 68 -0.07 -4.20 -7.15
N PHE A 69 1.13 -3.92 -6.67
CA PHE A 69 1.45 -3.99 -5.24
C PHE A 69 0.55 -3.07 -4.39
N ALA A 70 0.38 -1.82 -4.81
CA ALA A 70 -0.49 -0.86 -4.15
C ALA A 70 -1.97 -1.30 -4.17
N SER A 71 -2.44 -1.91 -5.26
CA SER A 71 -3.80 -2.43 -5.37
C SER A 71 -4.05 -3.54 -4.36
N VAL A 72 -3.11 -4.48 -4.21
CA VAL A 72 -3.18 -5.53 -3.19
C VAL A 72 -3.18 -4.93 -1.78
N LEU A 73 -2.34 -3.92 -1.51
CA LEU A 73 -2.34 -3.22 -0.23
C LEU A 73 -3.67 -2.51 0.05
N ASN A 74 -4.27 -1.88 -0.97
CA ASN A 74 -5.56 -1.21 -0.80
C ASN A 74 -6.65 -2.20 -0.36
N GLU A 75 -6.73 -3.37 -1.01
CA GLU A 75 -7.66 -4.42 -0.62
C GLU A 75 -7.34 -4.97 0.78
N PHE A 76 -6.06 -5.18 1.08
CA PHE A 76 -5.63 -5.61 2.42
C PHE A 76 -6.07 -4.64 3.51
N PHE A 77 -5.90 -3.33 3.32
CA PHE A 77 -6.34 -2.33 4.30
C PHE A 77 -7.86 -2.18 4.37
N ALA A 78 -8.57 -2.39 3.26
CA ALA A 78 -10.02 -2.38 3.24
C ALA A 78 -10.63 -3.45 4.15
N LEU A 79 -9.94 -4.59 4.38
CA LEU A 79 -10.36 -5.62 5.34
C LEU A 79 -10.45 -5.12 6.79
N TYR A 80 -9.78 -4.01 7.12
CA TYR A 80 -9.78 -3.41 8.45
C TYR A 80 -10.63 -2.14 8.54
N ALA A 81 -11.28 -1.73 7.45
CA ALA A 81 -12.22 -0.61 7.48
C ALA A 81 -13.47 -0.97 8.29
N SER A 82 -14.05 0.01 8.98
CA SER A 82 -15.30 -0.21 9.70
C SER A 82 -16.45 -0.49 8.72
N LEU A 83 -17.47 -1.26 9.15
CA LEU A 83 -18.59 -1.72 8.31
C LEU A 83 -19.24 -0.60 7.47
N ASN A 84 -19.31 0.62 8.03
CA ASN A 84 -19.94 1.78 7.41
C ASN A 84 -18.91 2.83 6.95
N SER A 85 -17.72 2.39 6.56
CA SER A 85 -16.65 3.28 6.11
C SER A 85 -16.02 2.77 4.83
N TYR A 86 -15.56 3.71 4.02
CA TYR A 86 -14.72 3.38 2.87
C TYR A 86 -13.24 3.41 3.26
N HIS A 87 -12.41 2.70 2.51
CA HIS A 87 -10.97 2.83 2.55
C HIS A 87 -10.47 3.53 1.28
N GLU A 88 -9.47 4.39 1.41
CA GLU A 88 -8.70 4.88 0.26
C GLU A 88 -7.20 4.75 0.52
N LEU A 89 -6.47 4.24 -0.46
CA LEU A 89 -5.01 4.30 -0.48
C LEU A 89 -4.54 5.44 -1.39
N ARG A 90 -3.64 6.29 -0.88
CA ARG A 90 -2.87 7.25 -1.68
C ARG A 90 -1.40 6.89 -1.63
N VAL A 91 -0.78 6.82 -2.80
CA VAL A 91 0.63 6.47 -2.93
C VAL A 91 1.39 7.69 -3.45
N HIS A 92 2.46 8.07 -2.77
CA HIS A 92 3.33 9.18 -3.11
C HIS A 92 4.74 8.67 -3.38
N SER A 93 5.37 9.15 -4.47
CA SER A 93 6.78 8.87 -4.75
C SER A 93 7.70 9.80 -3.96
N THR A 94 8.84 9.30 -3.51
CA THR A 94 9.93 10.13 -2.97
C THR A 94 10.62 10.99 -4.01
N GLN A 95 10.44 10.72 -5.32
CA GLN A 95 11.08 11.50 -6.39
C GLN A 95 10.29 12.76 -6.79
N GLY A 96 9.17 13.05 -6.12
CA GLY A 96 8.29 14.18 -6.45
C GLY A 96 7.25 13.81 -7.51
N GLU A 97 6.16 14.57 -7.56
CA GLU A 97 5.14 14.47 -8.61
C GLU A 97 5.75 14.97 -9.93
N THR A 98 5.93 14.08 -10.91
CA THR A 98 6.03 14.49 -12.32
C THR A 98 4.65 14.72 -12.91
#